data_AF-D3FTK4-F1
#
_entry.id   AF-D3FTK4-F1
#
_cell.length_a   1.000
_cell.length_b   1.000
_cell.length_c   1.000
_cell.angle_alpha   90.00
_cell.angle_beta   90.00
_cell.angle_gamma   90.00
#
_symmetry.space_group_name_H-M   'P 1'
#
loop_
_entity.id
_entity.type
_entity.pdbx_description
1 polymer ?
#
loop_
_entity_poly.entity_id
_entity_poly.type
_entity_poly.pdbx_seq_one_letter_code
_entity_poly.pdbx_strand_id
1 'polypeptide(L)' 'MTIVDFKAAQKWAKIPKDFQQQLLENVFCRNCGITRIVDYGIETDKFGIVLTGKCKKCGADVTRVIED' A
#
# COMPACT_ATOMS: atom_id res chain seq x y z
N MET A 1 -1.48 -5.70 14.24
CA MET A 1 -0.48 -6.66 13.72
C MET A 1 -0.37 -6.40 12.23
N THR A 2 0.80 -5.99 11.74
CA THR A 2 1.05 -5.82 10.30
C THR A 2 1.15 -7.19 9.66
N ILE A 3 0.24 -7.48 8.72
CA ILE A 3 0.24 -8.74 7.97
C ILE A 3 1.21 -8.59 6.79
N VAL A 4 2.07 -9.58 6.59
CA VAL A 4 2.99 -9.64 5.45
C VAL A 4 2.83 -11.01 4.80
N ASP A 5 2.11 -11.04 3.69
CA ASP A 5 2.02 -12.21 2.83
C ASP A 5 3.31 -12.36 2.00
N PHE A 6 3.90 -13.56 2.03
CA PHE A 6 5.19 -13.81 1.39
C PHE A 6 5.15 -13.64 -0.13
N LYS A 7 4.07 -14.08 -0.78
CA LYS A 7 3.89 -13.96 -2.24
C LYS A 7 3.69 -12.50 -2.65
N ALA A 8 2.91 -11.76 -1.87
CA ALA A 8 2.71 -10.33 -2.06
C ALA A 8 4.01 -9.56 -1.90
N ALA A 9 4.81 -9.88 -0.87
CA ALA A 9 6.13 -9.29 -0.65
C ALA A 9 7.09 -9.56 -1.82
N GLN A 10 7.07 -10.78 -2.40
CA GLN A 10 7.86 -11.09 -3.59
C GLN A 10 7.44 -10.27 -4.81
N LYS A 11 6.13 -10.13 -5.07
CA LYS A 11 5.62 -9.31 -6.18
C LYS A 11 6.00 -7.83 -5.99
N TRP A 12 5.82 -7.31 -4.78
CA TRP A 12 6.19 -5.95 -4.43
C TRP A 12 7.69 -5.69 -4.62
N ALA A 13 8.54 -6.63 -4.22
CA ALA A 13 10.00 -6.51 -4.38
C ALA A 13 10.45 -6.43 -5.84
N LYS A 14 9.64 -6.88 -6.81
CA LYS A 14 9.93 -6.77 -8.25
C LYS A 14 9.61 -5.38 -8.82
N ILE A 15 8.77 -4.60 -8.15
CA ILE A 15 8.47 -3.23 -8.57
C ILE A 15 9.71 -2.35 -8.30
N PRO A 16 10.20 -1.55 -9.26
CA PRO A 16 11.34 -0.68 -9.03
C PRO A 16 11.09 0.31 -7.87
N LYS A 17 12.15 0.70 -7.17
CA LYS A 17 12.03 1.45 -5.89
C LYS A 17 11.39 2.83 -6.03
N ASP A 18 11.66 3.52 -7.12
CA ASP A 18 11.02 4.77 -7.53
C ASP A 18 9.51 4.60 -7.71
N PHE A 19 9.08 3.55 -8.42
CA PHE A 19 7.66 3.22 -8.56
C PHE A 19 7.02 2.82 -7.24
N GLN A 20 7.71 2.04 -6.39
CA GLN A 20 7.24 1.75 -5.03
C GLN A 20 6.98 3.05 -4.26
N GLN A 21 7.89 4.01 -4.31
CA GLN A 21 7.71 5.30 -3.63
C GLN A 21 6.50 6.07 -4.17
N GLN A 22 6.35 6.15 -5.49
CA GLN A 22 5.19 6.80 -6.11
C GLN A 22 3.87 6.15 -5.68
N LEU A 23 3.81 4.82 -5.62
CA LEU A 23 2.62 4.09 -5.17
C LEU A 23 2.31 4.35 -3.69
N LEU A 24 3.34 4.40 -2.85
CA LEU A 24 3.18 4.71 -1.43
C LEU A 24 2.74 6.15 -1.17
N GLU A 25 3.14 7.10 -2.03
CA GLU A 25 2.80 8.53 -1.92
C GLU A 25 1.43 8.89 -2.50
N ASN A 26 0.89 8.05 -3.37
CA ASN A 26 -0.37 8.28 -4.08
C ASN A 26 -1.49 7.37 -3.57
N VAL A 27 -1.75 7.38 -2.26
CA VAL A 27 -2.87 6.64 -1.67
C VAL A 27 -4.02 7.60 -1.38
N PHE A 28 -5.25 7.19 -1.68
CA PHE A 28 -6.43 8.01 -1.40
C PHE A 28 -6.89 7.80 0.04
N CYS A 29 -7.00 8.89 0.80
CA CYS A 29 -7.64 8.94 2.10
C CYS A 29 -8.95 9.70 1.98
N ARG A 30 -10.04 9.08 2.44
CA ARG A 30 -11.37 9.70 2.42
C ARG A 30 -11.43 11.08 3.13
N ASN A 31 -10.57 11.30 4.13
CA ASN A 31 -10.56 12.54 4.93
C ASN A 31 -9.60 13.60 4.37
N CYS A 32 -8.56 13.21 3.62
CA CYS A 32 -7.44 14.10 3.27
C CYS A 32 -7.13 14.17 1.78
N GLY A 33 -7.84 13.39 0.95
CA GLY A 33 -7.48 13.18 -0.45
C GLY A 33 -6.18 12.38 -0.58
N ILE A 34 -5.29 12.81 -1.47
CA ILE A 34 -4.01 12.13 -1.71
C ILE A 34 -3.11 12.23 -0.47
N THR A 35 -2.55 11.10 -0.07
CA THR A 35 -1.68 10.95 1.09
C THR A 35 -0.64 9.85 0.88
N ARG A 36 0.39 9.89 1.73
CA ARG A 36 1.33 8.78 1.86
C ARG A 36 0.78 7.74 2.84
N ILE A 37 0.83 6.46 2.47
CA ILE A 37 0.56 5.35 3.37
C ILE A 37 1.78 5.06 4.26
N VAL A 38 1.53 4.81 5.55
CA VAL A 38 2.52 4.43 6.55
C VAL A 38 2.02 3.22 7.35
N ASP A 39 2.91 2.55 8.09
CA ASP A 39 2.59 1.41 8.95
C ASP A 39 1.72 0.35 8.27
N TYR A 40 2.10 0.00 7.03
CA TYR A 40 1.28 -0.83 6.16
C TYR A 40 1.69 -2.31 6.17
N GLY A 41 0.68 -3.18 6.06
CA GLY A 41 0.82 -4.57 5.68
C GLY A 41 0.68 -4.76 4.18
N ILE A 42 1.05 -5.96 3.71
CA ILE A 42 1.00 -6.34 2.31
C ILE A 42 0.36 -7.72 2.15
N GLU A 43 -0.66 -7.80 1.31
CA GLU A 43 -1.46 -9.00 1.11
C GLU A 43 -1.67 -9.26 -0.38
N THR A 44 -1.86 -10.52 -0.74
CA THR A 44 -2.23 -10.89 -2.12
C THR A 44 -3.76 -10.85 -2.24
N ASP A 45 -4.26 -10.27 -3.32
CA ASP A 45 -5.67 -10.34 -3.71
C ASP A 45 -5.79 -11.00 -5.09
N LYS A 46 -7.01 -11.39 -5.49
CA LYS A 46 -7.31 -11.90 -6.83
C LYS A 46 -6.92 -10.95 -7.96
N PHE A 47 -6.80 -9.64 -7.69
CA PHE A 47 -6.41 -8.63 -8.66
C PHE A 47 -4.93 -8.25 -8.63
N GLY A 48 -4.16 -8.67 -7.61
CA GLY A 48 -2.75 -8.30 -7.48
C GLY A 48 -2.30 -8.21 -6.03
N ILE A 49 -1.76 -7.04 -5.63
CA ILE A 49 -1.27 -6.76 -4.28
C ILE A 49 -2.14 -5.69 -3.63
N VAL A 50 -2.44 -5.86 -2.34
CA VAL A 50 -3.13 -4.88 -1.52
C VAL A 50 -2.21 -4.40 -0.41
N LEU A 51 -2.00 -3.08 -0.34
CA LEU A 51 -1.34 -2.40 0.77
C LEU A 51 -2.39 -1.81 1.69
N THR A 52 -2.42 -2.22 2.96
CA THR A 52 -3.36 -1.68 3.96
C THR A 52 -2.57 -1.09 5.12
N GLY A 53 -2.86 0.16 5.48
CA GLY A 53 -2.07 0.90 6.45
C GLY A 53 -2.77 2.18 6.88
N LYS A 54 -1.99 3.17 7.31
CA LYS A 54 -2.51 4.43 7.87
C LYS A 54 -2.17 5.62 6.98
N CYS A 55 -3.08 6.60 6.95
CA CYS A 55 -2.84 7.90 6.35
C CYS A 55 -1.81 8.67 7.17
N LYS A 56 -0.70 9.10 6.56
CA LYS A 56 0.33 9.90 7.23
C LYS A 56 -0.20 11.21 7.85
N LYS A 57 -1.26 11.79 7.29
CA LYS A 57 -1.80 13.09 7.73
C LYS A 57 -2.75 12.99 8.93
N CYS A 58 -3.63 11.98 8.96
CA CYS A 58 -4.72 11.90 9.95
C CYS A 58 -4.84 10.56 10.68
N GLY A 59 -3.98 9.57 10.37
CA GLY A 59 -3.99 8.26 11.02
C GLY A 59 -5.19 7.36 10.67
N ALA A 60 -6.09 7.80 9.78
CA ALA A 60 -7.21 6.98 9.31
C ALA A 60 -6.70 5.79 8.47
N ASP A 61 -7.47 4.70 8.46
CA ASP A 61 -7.19 3.53 7.61
C ASP A 61 -7.26 3.90 6.13
N VAL A 62 -6.28 3.41 5.37
CA VAL A 62 -6.19 3.57 3.92
C VAL A 62 -5.71 2.28 3.27
N THR A 63 -6.12 2.09 2.03
CA THR A 63 -5.77 0.91 1.23
C THR A 63 -5.38 1.33 -0.18
N ARG A 64 -4.37 0.68 -0.74
CA ARG A 64 -3.95 0.83 -2.14
C ARG A 64 -3.88 -0.55 -2.79
N VAL A 65 -4.58 -0.71 -3.91
CA VAL A 65 -4.46 -1.89 -4.77
C VAL A 65 -3.46 -1.61 -5.88
N ILE A 66 -2.66 -2.62 -6.19
CA ILE A 66 -1.70 -2.64 -7.30
C ILE A 66 -2.05 -3.88 -8.11
N GLU A 67 -2.57 -3.65 -9.32
CA GLU A 67 -2.98 -4.72 -10.23
C GLU A 67 -1.76 -5.41 -10.85
N ASP A 68 -1.90 -6.70 -11.19
CA ASP A 68 -0.87 -7.51 -11.87
C ASP A 68 -0.60 -7.08 -13.32
#